data_AF-F3M4F6-F1
#
_entry.id   AF-F3M4F6-F1
#
_cell.length_a   1.000
_cell.length_b   1.000
_cell.length_c   1.000
_cell.angle_alpha   90.00
_cell.angle_beta   90.00
_cell.angle_gamma   90.00
#
_symmetry.space_group_name_H-M   'P 1'
#
loop_
_entity.id
_entity.type
_entity.pdbx_description
1 polymer ?
#
loop_
_entity_poly.entity_id
_entity_poly.type
_entity_poly.pdbx_seq_one_letter_code
_entity_poly.pdbx_strand_id
1 'polypeptide(L)'
;TCAVLGEAAGTAAALCVQHGLSPRELSSSRSGELQQTLLKQDASVLGVANRDPLDLARSAKVSASSHLSRIAIEEAGAPYPLERDIAVLMPADPGLAGEVAWLVDAEQETDMTVEVWSTGRPENYVPAALEFRTSVRIMPGQGQWAPVQLDWQPAEPQNAFIIVRKNPDLTLYLSSKPMSGLLAFERGTPARVSKELEDHDDSQPVVEWSMKGMVRKLFCLRSTIGSRAYHPEHVIDGYKRPYGGPHMWVSERIADGEKPWLKLEWGEVQTVREVHLIFNDDVNEDLINLHHHRTPFEIIPELVRAYRLEALDSEGKWITLASEASNRRRRTVHRLEEPVPCTALRLVVERTNGSDYAEVIEVRAYG
;
A
#
# COMPACT_ATOMS: atom_id res chain seq x y z
N THR A 1 6.54 -0.88 -19.10
CA THR A 1 5.61 -0.13 -19.98
C THR A 1 5.11 -0.94 -21.17
N CYS A 2 5.98 -1.48 -22.05
CA CYS A 2 5.52 -2.24 -23.24
C CYS A 2 4.77 -3.55 -22.92
N ALA A 3 5.14 -4.25 -21.84
CA ALA A 3 4.47 -5.49 -21.42
C ALA A 3 2.99 -5.26 -21.05
N VAL A 4 2.70 -4.20 -20.28
CA VAL A 4 1.33 -3.84 -19.86
C VAL A 4 0.46 -3.45 -21.06
N LEU A 5 1.03 -2.72 -22.03
CA LEU A 5 0.33 -2.40 -23.28
C LEU A 5 0.02 -3.67 -24.10
N GLY A 6 0.98 -4.61 -24.16
CA GLY A 6 0.79 -5.89 -24.84
C GLY A 6 -0.31 -6.75 -24.20
N GLU A 7 -0.36 -6.80 -22.87
CA GLU A 7 -1.43 -7.48 -22.13
C GLU A 7 -2.80 -6.86 -22.43
N ALA A 8 -2.91 -5.53 -22.34
CA ALA A 8 -4.16 -4.82 -22.65
C ALA A 8 -4.64 -5.08 -24.09
N ALA A 9 -3.73 -5.01 -25.07
CA ALA A 9 -4.06 -5.28 -26.47
C ALA A 9 -4.46 -6.74 -26.70
N GLY A 10 -3.75 -7.70 -26.10
CA GLY A 10 -4.06 -9.12 -26.20
C GLY A 10 -5.43 -9.47 -25.59
N THR A 11 -5.72 -8.96 -24.40
CA THR A 11 -7.02 -9.14 -23.75
C THR A 11 -8.15 -8.50 -24.55
N ALA A 12 -7.94 -7.29 -25.09
CA ALA A 12 -8.91 -6.64 -25.98
C ALA A 12 -9.17 -7.46 -27.25
N ALA A 13 -8.13 -8.02 -27.88
CA ALA A 13 -8.27 -8.86 -29.06
C ALA A 13 -9.07 -10.14 -28.77
N ALA A 14 -8.82 -10.78 -27.62
CA ALA A 14 -9.58 -11.96 -27.19
C ALA A 14 -11.07 -11.64 -27.01
N LEU A 15 -11.39 -10.51 -26.35
CA LEU A 15 -12.78 -10.06 -26.18
C LEU A 15 -13.44 -9.69 -27.52
N CYS A 16 -12.71 -9.09 -28.46
CA CYS A 16 -13.21 -8.82 -29.80
C CYS A 16 -13.66 -10.10 -30.52
N VAL A 17 -12.83 -11.15 -30.47
CA VAL A 17 -13.16 -12.45 -31.08
C VAL A 17 -14.35 -13.09 -30.37
N GLN A 18 -14.35 -13.09 -29.03
CA GLN A 18 -15.42 -13.70 -28.23
C GLN A 18 -16.80 -13.07 -28.50
N HIS A 19 -16.86 -11.76 -28.68
CA HIS A 19 -18.11 -11.02 -28.88
C HIS A 19 -18.43 -10.72 -30.35
N GLY A 20 -17.55 -11.09 -31.29
CA GLY A 20 -17.70 -10.76 -32.71
C GLY A 20 -17.65 -9.25 -32.99
N LEU A 21 -16.83 -8.51 -32.23
CA LEU A 21 -16.71 -7.06 -32.31
C LEU A 21 -15.40 -6.63 -32.98
N SER A 22 -15.40 -5.45 -33.61
CA SER A 22 -14.17 -4.74 -33.93
C SER A 22 -13.57 -4.07 -32.68
N PRO A 23 -12.26 -3.73 -32.68
CA PRO A 23 -11.63 -3.01 -31.57
C PRO A 23 -12.30 -1.67 -31.23
N ARG A 24 -12.81 -0.97 -32.26
CA ARG A 24 -13.54 0.30 -32.08
C ARG A 24 -14.85 0.09 -31.33
N GLU A 25 -15.61 -0.96 -31.69
CA GLU A 25 -16.86 -1.29 -31.03
C GLU A 25 -16.63 -1.71 -29.58
N LEU A 26 -15.62 -2.55 -29.32
CA LEU A 26 -15.23 -2.95 -27.96
C LEU A 26 -14.90 -1.71 -27.09
N SER A 27 -14.07 -0.80 -27.61
CA SER A 27 -13.68 0.43 -26.89
C SER A 27 -14.89 1.32 -26.55
N SER A 28 -15.87 1.42 -27.45
CA SER A 28 -17.04 2.29 -27.26
C SER A 28 -18.14 1.69 -26.38
N SER A 29 -18.27 0.36 -26.33
CA SER A 29 -19.44 -0.30 -25.72
C SER A 29 -19.10 -1.25 -24.55
N ARG A 30 -17.85 -1.70 -24.44
CA ARG A 30 -17.42 -2.74 -23.50
C ARG A 30 -16.06 -2.44 -22.84
N SER A 31 -15.67 -1.16 -22.78
CA SER A 31 -14.44 -0.74 -22.08
C SER A 31 -14.42 -1.19 -20.61
N GLY A 32 -15.57 -1.17 -19.94
CA GLY A 32 -15.72 -1.69 -18.57
C GLY A 32 -15.41 -3.18 -18.46
N GLU A 33 -15.87 -4.01 -19.40
CA GLU A 33 -15.58 -5.45 -19.40
C GLU A 33 -14.09 -5.73 -19.63
N LEU A 34 -13.46 -4.97 -20.54
CA LEU A 34 -12.01 -5.04 -20.74
C LEU A 34 -11.25 -4.68 -19.46
N GLN A 35 -11.60 -3.58 -18.80
CA GLN A 35 -10.98 -3.18 -17.53
C GLN A 35 -11.16 -4.23 -16.44
N GLN A 36 -12.37 -4.79 -16.27
CA GLN A 36 -12.64 -5.82 -15.27
C GLN A 36 -11.90 -7.14 -15.57
N THR A 37 -11.76 -7.49 -16.86
CA THR A 37 -10.97 -8.65 -17.29
C THR A 37 -9.49 -8.47 -16.97
N LEU A 38 -8.93 -7.30 -17.31
CA LEU A 38 -7.56 -6.93 -16.97
C LEU A 38 -7.32 -6.94 -15.46
N LEU A 39 -8.23 -6.37 -14.68
CA LEU A 39 -8.17 -6.46 -13.23
C LEU A 39 -8.19 -7.90 -12.75
N LYS A 40 -9.09 -8.76 -13.24
CA LYS A 40 -9.13 -10.18 -12.86
C LYS A 40 -7.81 -10.91 -13.17
N GLN A 41 -7.07 -10.46 -14.19
CA GLN A 41 -5.74 -10.94 -14.57
C GLN A 41 -4.58 -10.34 -13.74
N ASP A 42 -4.85 -9.37 -12.86
CA ASP A 42 -3.87 -8.60 -12.06
C ASP A 42 -3.00 -7.63 -12.89
N ALA A 43 -3.56 -7.16 -14.00
CA ALA A 43 -3.02 -6.04 -14.75
C ALA A 43 -3.13 -4.73 -13.93
N SER A 44 -2.17 -3.82 -14.14
CA SER A 44 -2.16 -2.51 -13.50
C SER A 44 -3.11 -1.55 -14.22
N VAL A 45 -4.38 -1.54 -13.77
CA VAL A 45 -5.39 -0.57 -14.23
C VAL A 45 -5.64 0.42 -13.10
N LEU A 46 -5.02 1.60 -13.20
CA LEU A 46 -5.02 2.61 -12.14
C LEU A 46 -6.43 3.16 -11.88
N GLY A 47 -6.80 3.27 -10.60
CA GLY A 47 -8.07 3.88 -10.17
C GLY A 47 -9.33 3.08 -10.51
N VAL A 48 -9.21 1.86 -11.02
CA VAL A 48 -10.38 1.01 -11.33
C VAL A 48 -10.55 -0.03 -10.24
N ALA A 49 -11.68 0.04 -9.53
CA ALA A 49 -12.09 -0.97 -8.59
C ALA A 49 -12.76 -2.16 -9.30
N ASN A 50 -12.57 -3.36 -8.76
CA ASN A 50 -13.35 -4.54 -9.09
C ASN A 50 -14.85 -4.20 -8.98
N ARG A 51 -15.62 -4.55 -10.01
CA ARG A 51 -17.10 -4.45 -10.09
C ARG A 51 -17.76 -5.76 -10.57
N ASP A 52 -16.99 -6.85 -10.62
CA ASP A 52 -17.48 -8.16 -11.03
C ASP A 52 -18.60 -8.65 -10.09
N PRO A 53 -19.85 -8.82 -10.58
CA PRO A 53 -20.97 -9.28 -9.76
C PRO A 53 -20.90 -10.78 -9.43
N LEU A 54 -20.02 -11.53 -10.11
CA LEU A 54 -19.80 -12.95 -9.83
C LEU A 54 -18.80 -13.19 -8.70
N ASP A 55 -18.13 -12.14 -8.22
CA ASP A 55 -17.20 -12.23 -7.11
C ASP A 55 -17.96 -12.21 -5.77
N LEU A 56 -18.15 -13.41 -5.23
CA LEU A 56 -18.84 -13.69 -3.98
C LEU A 56 -18.17 -13.01 -2.80
N ALA A 57 -16.86 -12.72 -2.86
CA ALA A 57 -16.13 -12.11 -1.75
C ALA A 57 -16.70 -10.73 -1.37
N ARG A 58 -17.27 -10.01 -2.33
CA ARG A 58 -17.76 -8.64 -2.15
C ARG A 58 -19.02 -8.55 -1.30
N SER A 59 -19.79 -9.62 -1.21
CA SER A 59 -20.96 -9.70 -0.34
C SER A 59 -20.63 -10.28 1.03
N ALA A 60 -19.37 -10.63 1.28
CA ALA A 60 -18.93 -11.17 2.56
C ALA A 60 -18.74 -10.04 3.59
N LYS A 61 -19.03 -10.35 4.85
CA LYS A 61 -18.52 -9.60 5.98
C LYS A 61 -17.07 -10.04 6.21
N VAL A 62 -16.15 -9.08 6.28
CA VAL A 62 -14.72 -9.36 6.49
C VAL A 62 -14.35 -9.14 7.96
N SER A 63 -13.50 -10.02 8.49
CA SER A 63 -12.81 -9.79 9.76
C SER A 63 -11.41 -10.39 9.73
N ALA A 64 -10.56 -10.03 10.70
CA ALA A 64 -9.21 -10.56 10.83
C ALA A 64 -8.86 -10.81 12.30
N SER A 65 -7.79 -11.57 12.54
CA SER A 65 -7.21 -11.77 13.87
C SER A 65 -6.76 -10.46 14.52
N SER A 66 -6.19 -9.57 13.71
CA SER A 66 -5.69 -8.25 14.09
C SER A 66 -5.58 -7.39 12.83
N HIS A 67 -5.41 -6.07 12.99
CA HIS A 67 -5.06 -5.17 11.91
C HIS A 67 -4.28 -3.97 12.46
N LEU A 68 -3.39 -3.40 11.65
CA LEU A 68 -2.60 -2.24 12.04
C LEU A 68 -3.51 -1.02 12.21
N SER A 69 -3.71 -0.59 13.45
CA SER A 69 -4.60 0.52 13.79
C SER A 69 -3.88 1.85 14.02
N ARG A 70 -2.53 1.83 14.08
CA ARG A 70 -1.69 3.00 14.30
C ARG A 70 -0.44 2.93 13.44
N ILE A 71 0.00 4.08 12.97
CA ILE A 71 1.21 4.23 12.17
C ILE A 71 2.35 4.64 13.10
N ALA A 72 3.36 3.78 13.23
CA ALA A 72 4.51 4.01 14.10
C ALA A 72 5.78 3.36 13.54
N ILE A 73 6.85 4.14 13.48
CA ILE A 73 8.20 3.80 13.06
C ILE A 73 9.13 4.20 14.21
N GLU A 74 9.30 3.32 15.19
CA GLU A 74 9.98 3.65 16.45
C GLU A 74 11.41 3.09 16.55
N GLU A 75 11.80 2.23 15.62
CA GLU A 75 13.15 1.64 15.58
C GLU A 75 14.12 2.58 14.87
N ALA A 76 14.79 3.44 15.66
CA ALA A 76 15.79 4.38 15.19
C ALA A 76 17.01 3.68 14.59
N GLY A 77 17.34 4.01 13.34
CA GLY A 77 18.53 3.56 12.64
C GLY A 77 19.55 4.68 12.49
N ALA A 78 19.63 5.26 11.29
CA ALA A 78 20.64 6.25 10.95
C ALA A 78 20.17 7.68 11.30
N PRO A 79 21.02 8.52 11.93
CA PRO A 79 20.71 9.93 12.10
C PRO A 79 20.68 10.64 10.74
N TYR A 80 19.84 11.66 10.64
CA TYR A 80 19.61 12.47 9.47
C TYR A 80 19.61 13.96 9.85
N PRO A 81 20.72 14.69 9.63
CA PRO A 81 20.75 16.14 9.81
C PRO A 81 19.74 16.83 8.89
N LEU A 82 18.86 17.66 9.42
CA LEU A 82 17.75 18.27 8.68
C LEU A 82 18.20 19.48 7.83
N GLU A 83 19.16 19.25 6.94
CA GLU A 83 19.74 20.27 6.05
C GLU A 83 18.84 20.63 4.85
N ARG A 84 17.77 19.87 4.64
CA ARG A 84 16.79 19.99 3.56
C ARG A 84 15.38 19.77 4.11
N ASP A 85 14.38 20.24 3.37
CA ASP A 85 13.01 19.81 3.63
C ASP A 85 12.93 18.30 3.38
N ILE A 86 12.28 17.58 4.28
CA ILE A 86 11.95 16.18 4.11
C ILE A 86 10.45 16.02 4.09
N ALA A 87 9.98 14.90 3.58
CA ALA A 87 8.56 14.57 3.68
C ALA A 87 8.31 13.09 3.94
N VAL A 88 7.17 12.82 4.57
CA VAL A 88 6.60 11.49 4.68
C VAL A 88 5.23 11.50 4.02
N LEU A 89 5.05 10.62 3.04
CA LEU A 89 3.73 10.29 2.54
C LEU A 89 3.13 9.19 3.41
N MET A 90 1.90 9.38 3.89
CA MET A 90 1.17 8.39 4.69
C MET A 90 -0.33 8.52 4.47
N PRO A 91 -1.13 7.46 4.69
CA PRO A 91 -2.57 7.55 4.51
C PRO A 91 -3.23 8.40 5.60
N ALA A 92 -4.14 9.28 5.19
CA ALA A 92 -5.04 10.04 6.04
C ALA A 92 -6.44 9.42 5.98
N ASP A 93 -6.63 8.34 6.75
CA ASP A 93 -7.91 7.63 6.85
C ASP A 93 -8.28 7.40 8.33
N PRO A 94 -9.26 8.14 8.90
CA PRO A 94 -10.15 9.11 8.25
C PRO A 94 -9.57 10.53 8.12
N GLY A 95 -8.33 10.75 8.58
CA GLY A 95 -7.69 12.07 8.60
C GLY A 95 -6.42 12.06 9.45
N LEU A 96 -5.86 13.25 9.68
CA LEU A 96 -4.66 13.45 10.49
C LEU A 96 -4.88 14.40 11.68
N ALA A 97 -6.12 14.54 12.16
CA ALA A 97 -6.40 15.34 13.36
C ALA A 97 -5.92 14.60 14.62
N GLY A 98 -4.84 15.09 15.24
CA GLY A 98 -4.24 14.52 16.45
C GLY A 98 -2.70 14.64 16.48
N GLU A 99 -2.07 13.86 17.36
CA GLU A 99 -0.62 13.94 17.55
C GLU A 99 0.15 12.98 16.64
N VAL A 100 1.13 13.53 15.93
CA VAL A 100 2.23 12.80 15.28
C VAL A 100 3.54 13.26 15.91
N ALA A 101 4.18 12.38 16.69
CA ALA A 101 5.46 12.68 17.33
C ALA A 101 6.63 12.23 16.45
N TRP A 102 7.68 13.04 16.38
CA TRP A 102 8.89 12.76 15.59
C TRP A 102 10.10 12.57 16.50
N LEU A 103 10.97 11.60 16.18
CA LEU A 103 12.20 11.40 16.94
C LEU A 103 13.26 12.39 16.48
N VAL A 104 13.69 13.28 17.39
CA VAL A 104 14.60 14.39 17.10
C VAL A 104 15.71 14.54 18.14
N ASP A 105 16.86 15.00 17.67
CA ASP A 105 17.88 15.67 18.46
C ASP A 105 17.86 17.17 18.14
N ALA A 106 18.16 18.00 19.13
CA ALA A 106 18.35 19.44 18.97
C ALA A 106 19.62 19.91 19.68
N GLU A 107 20.46 20.65 18.98
CA GLU A 107 21.70 21.21 19.55
C GLU A 107 21.40 22.45 20.43
N GLN A 108 20.40 23.23 20.03
CA GLN A 108 19.96 24.45 20.69
C GLN A 108 18.42 24.56 20.69
N GLU A 109 17.87 25.51 21.44
CA GLU A 109 16.44 25.79 21.40
C GLU A 109 16.05 26.28 20.00
N THR A 110 15.08 25.63 19.36
CA THR A 110 14.68 25.91 17.98
C THR A 110 13.21 25.52 17.74
N ASP A 111 12.67 25.83 16.56
CA ASP A 111 11.32 25.44 16.15
C ASP A 111 11.36 24.39 15.03
N MET A 112 10.56 23.33 15.17
CA MET A 112 10.28 22.39 14.08
C MET A 112 8.96 22.76 13.42
N THR A 113 9.01 23.15 12.14
CA THR A 113 7.81 23.48 11.35
C THR A 113 7.36 22.29 10.53
N VAL A 114 6.09 21.94 10.64
CA VAL A 114 5.46 20.82 9.92
C VAL A 114 4.27 21.33 9.11
N GLU A 115 4.17 20.85 7.88
CA GLU A 115 3.09 21.14 6.94
C GLU A 115 2.43 19.84 6.49
N VAL A 116 1.11 19.85 6.36
CA VAL A 116 0.33 18.74 5.80
C VAL A 116 -0.22 19.19 4.46
N TRP A 117 0.08 18.44 3.41
CA TRP A 117 -0.39 18.70 2.06
C TRP A 117 -1.26 17.56 1.56
N SER A 118 -2.35 17.87 0.84
CA SER A 118 -3.06 16.89 0.02
C SER A 118 -2.29 16.63 -1.27
N THR A 119 -2.52 15.47 -1.90
CA THR A 119 -1.89 15.13 -3.19
C THR A 119 -2.75 15.50 -4.39
N GLY A 120 -3.95 16.04 -4.15
CA GLY A 120 -4.90 16.56 -5.14
C GLY A 120 -5.65 15.47 -5.91
N ARG A 121 -4.95 14.44 -6.42
CA ARG A 121 -5.55 13.27 -7.05
C ARG A 121 -5.07 11.98 -6.38
N PRO A 122 -5.89 10.93 -6.32
CA PRO A 122 -5.51 9.69 -5.63
C PRO A 122 -4.29 8.99 -6.26
N GLU A 123 -4.04 9.17 -7.55
CA GLU A 123 -2.84 8.63 -8.22
C GLU A 123 -1.55 9.41 -7.93
N ASN A 124 -1.63 10.60 -7.33
CA ASN A 124 -0.47 11.45 -7.09
C ASN A 124 0.20 11.12 -5.74
N TYR A 125 1.54 11.14 -5.74
CA TYR A 125 2.40 10.88 -4.58
C TYR A 125 3.35 12.06 -4.27
N VAL A 126 2.89 13.27 -4.62
CA VAL A 126 3.61 14.55 -4.45
C VAL A 126 2.63 15.60 -3.91
N PRO A 127 3.11 16.67 -3.24
CA PRO A 127 2.22 17.66 -2.65
C PRO A 127 1.50 18.48 -3.73
N ALA A 128 0.23 18.81 -3.48
CA ALA A 128 -0.61 19.61 -4.36
C ALA A 128 -1.15 20.87 -3.68
N ALA A 129 -1.86 20.73 -2.55
CA ALA A 129 -2.40 21.87 -1.80
C ALA A 129 -2.01 21.79 -0.32
N LEU A 130 -1.63 22.94 0.25
CA LEU A 130 -1.33 23.06 1.68
C LEU A 130 -2.65 23.07 2.45
N GLU A 131 -2.81 22.10 3.35
CA GLU A 131 -4.04 21.91 4.11
C GLU A 131 -3.88 22.39 5.55
N PHE A 132 -2.71 22.19 6.14
CA PHE A 132 -2.43 22.57 7.52
C PHE A 132 -0.95 22.89 7.73
N ARG A 133 -0.65 23.79 8.66
CA ARG A 133 0.72 24.15 9.06
C ARG A 133 0.78 24.45 10.54
N THR A 134 1.83 23.95 11.20
CA THR A 134 2.10 24.19 12.61
C THR A 134 3.60 24.23 12.89
N SER A 135 3.97 24.70 14.08
CA SER A 135 5.34 24.67 14.58
C SER A 135 5.34 24.25 16.04
N VAL A 136 6.32 23.43 16.44
CA VAL A 136 6.54 23.02 17.83
C VAL A 136 7.93 23.46 18.27
N ARG A 137 8.04 23.98 19.49
CA ARG A 137 9.32 24.33 20.10
C ARG A 137 10.05 23.09 20.57
N ILE A 138 11.33 22.96 20.20
CA ILE A 138 12.21 21.88 20.61
C ILE A 138 13.31 22.45 21.52
N MET A 139 13.47 21.85 22.70
CA MET A 139 14.54 22.18 23.63
C MET A 139 15.80 21.36 23.33
N PRO A 140 17.00 21.84 23.70
CA PRO A 140 18.23 21.09 23.50
C PRO A 140 18.19 19.70 24.15
N GLY A 141 18.66 18.67 23.44
CA GLY A 141 18.68 17.30 23.93
C GLY A 141 18.64 16.26 22.80
N GLN A 142 18.84 15.00 23.15
CA GLN A 142 18.91 13.88 22.20
C GLN A 142 17.81 12.84 22.46
N GLY A 143 17.38 12.14 21.40
CA GLY A 143 16.40 11.05 21.45
C GLY A 143 15.01 11.50 21.92
N GLN A 144 14.63 12.74 21.62
CA GLN A 144 13.38 13.33 22.10
C GLN A 144 12.24 13.04 21.12
N TRP A 145 11.08 12.65 21.65
CA TRP A 145 9.86 12.57 20.85
C TRP A 145 9.15 13.93 20.86
N ALA A 146 9.29 14.68 19.76
CA ALA A 146 8.67 15.99 19.57
C ALA A 146 7.20 15.84 19.14
N PRO A 147 6.20 16.15 19.99
CA PRO A 147 4.80 15.95 19.67
C PRO A 147 4.28 17.08 18.78
N VAL A 148 3.89 16.77 17.55
CA VAL A 148 3.29 17.73 16.62
C VAL A 148 1.79 17.50 16.56
N GLN A 149 1.01 18.51 16.96
CA GLN A 149 -0.44 18.48 16.85
C GLN A 149 -0.86 18.91 15.44
N LEU A 150 -1.49 18.00 14.71
CA LEU A 150 -2.02 18.21 13.39
C LEU A 150 -3.55 18.35 13.46
N ASP A 151 -4.13 19.16 12.57
CA ASP A 151 -5.58 19.36 12.49
C ASP A 151 -6.02 19.41 11.02
N TRP A 152 -6.04 18.23 10.39
CA TRP A 152 -6.54 18.08 9.03
C TRP A 152 -7.45 16.86 8.92
N GLN A 153 -8.63 17.08 8.35
CA GLN A 153 -9.60 16.04 8.04
C GLN A 153 -10.05 16.19 6.58
N PRO A 154 -9.59 15.30 5.68
CA PRO A 154 -10.02 15.34 4.29
C PRO A 154 -11.49 14.92 4.17
N ALA A 155 -12.15 15.35 3.08
CA ALA A 155 -13.54 14.97 2.80
C ALA A 155 -13.70 13.47 2.52
N GLU A 156 -12.68 12.87 1.91
CA GLU A 156 -12.58 11.43 1.64
C GLU A 156 -11.17 10.95 2.03
N PRO A 157 -11.00 9.69 2.45
CA PRO A 157 -9.69 9.11 2.71
C PRO A 157 -8.74 9.32 1.52
N GLN A 158 -7.52 9.80 1.80
CA GLN A 158 -6.51 10.06 0.77
C GLN A 158 -5.09 9.96 1.35
N ASN A 159 -4.07 10.04 0.49
CA ASN A 159 -2.69 10.20 0.95
C ASN A 159 -2.44 11.64 1.44
N ALA A 160 -1.70 11.78 2.53
CA ALA A 160 -1.11 13.03 2.99
C ALA A 160 0.36 13.09 2.62
N PHE A 161 0.86 14.26 2.26
CA PHE A 161 2.28 14.53 2.10
C PHE A 161 2.72 15.49 3.22
N ILE A 162 3.35 14.95 4.26
CA ILE A 162 3.72 15.70 5.46
C ILE A 162 5.15 16.19 5.32
N ILE A 163 5.36 17.50 5.23
CA ILE A 163 6.68 18.12 5.10
C ILE A 163 7.18 18.56 6.47
N VAL A 164 8.41 18.18 6.82
CA VAL A 164 9.17 18.81 7.91
C VAL A 164 10.17 19.75 7.29
N ARG A 165 10.05 21.05 7.60
CA ARG A 165 10.87 22.10 6.99
C ARG A 165 12.31 22.01 7.49
N LYS A 166 13.26 22.28 6.59
CA LYS A 166 14.70 22.38 6.89
C LYS A 166 14.94 23.14 8.20
N ASN A 167 15.74 22.55 9.09
CA ASN A 167 16.27 23.22 10.27
C ASN A 167 17.66 22.63 10.62
N PRO A 168 18.76 23.36 10.37
CA PRO A 168 20.11 22.87 10.64
C PRO A 168 20.40 22.53 12.12
N ASP A 169 19.60 23.02 13.05
CA ASP A 169 19.76 22.74 14.49
C ASP A 169 19.10 21.41 14.90
N LEU A 170 18.40 20.73 13.97
CA LEU A 170 17.68 19.48 14.21
C LEU A 170 18.31 18.30 13.46
N THR A 171 18.33 17.15 14.12
CA THR A 171 18.60 15.85 13.50
C THR A 171 17.39 14.94 13.72
N LEU A 172 16.86 14.36 12.65
CA LEU A 172 15.84 13.31 12.70
C LEU A 172 16.51 11.93 12.59
N TYR A 173 15.72 10.86 12.75
CA TYR A 173 16.23 9.50 12.58
C TYR A 173 15.49 8.77 11.46
N LEU A 174 16.24 8.00 10.66
CA LEU A 174 15.72 7.08 9.67
C LEU A 174 15.72 5.66 10.24
N SER A 175 14.61 4.94 10.03
CA SER A 175 14.53 3.50 10.21
C SER A 175 14.77 2.78 8.89
N SER A 176 15.39 1.60 8.95
CA SER A 176 15.49 0.68 7.82
C SER A 176 14.31 -0.31 7.76
N LYS A 177 13.28 -0.11 8.58
CA LYS A 177 12.03 -0.88 8.52
C LYS A 177 11.01 -0.13 7.67
N PRO A 178 10.68 -0.65 6.47
CA PRO A 178 9.60 -0.08 5.68
C PRO A 178 8.24 -0.41 6.30
N MET A 179 7.22 0.35 5.89
CA MET A 179 5.82 0.09 6.21
C MET A 179 5.00 0.39 4.96
N SER A 180 4.21 -0.59 4.50
CA SER A 180 3.41 -0.45 3.29
C SER A 180 2.44 0.73 3.39
N GLY A 181 2.39 1.53 2.33
CA GLY A 181 1.60 2.78 2.30
C GLY A 181 2.33 4.01 2.85
N LEU A 182 3.54 3.87 3.41
CA LEU A 182 4.39 4.99 3.78
C LEU A 182 5.58 5.12 2.83
N LEU A 183 5.93 6.36 2.47
CA LEU A 183 7.13 6.68 1.69
C LEU A 183 7.84 7.90 2.29
N ALA A 184 9.16 7.94 2.22
CA ALA A 184 9.95 9.09 2.62
C ALA A 184 10.58 9.77 1.40
N PHE A 185 10.63 11.10 1.45
CA PHE A 185 11.17 11.95 0.41
C PHE A 185 12.13 12.97 1.00
N GLU A 186 13.08 13.39 0.17
CA GLU A 186 13.88 14.59 0.39
C GLU A 186 13.57 15.57 -0.72
N ARG A 187 13.54 16.86 -0.38
CA ARG A 187 13.51 17.90 -1.38
C ARG A 187 14.89 18.00 -2.04
N GLY A 188 14.92 17.76 -3.34
CA GLY A 188 16.10 17.90 -4.19
C GLY A 188 16.63 19.33 -4.19
N THR A 189 17.91 19.46 -4.53
CA THR A 189 18.46 20.76 -4.95
C THR A 189 18.10 20.92 -6.43
N PRO A 190 17.53 22.05 -6.87
CA PRO A 190 17.20 22.25 -8.29
C PRO A 190 18.42 21.92 -9.13
N ALA A 191 18.26 20.96 -10.05
CA ALA A 191 19.36 20.47 -10.85
C ALA A 191 19.79 21.59 -11.79
N ARG A 192 21.09 21.92 -11.83
CA ARG A 192 21.65 22.74 -12.92
C ARG A 192 21.84 21.86 -14.16
N VAL A 193 20.77 21.25 -14.68
CA VAL A 193 20.83 20.63 -16.01
C VAL A 193 20.71 21.78 -17.01
N SER A 194 21.57 21.81 -18.04
CA SER A 194 21.46 22.84 -19.07
C SER A 194 20.07 22.72 -19.72
N LYS A 195 19.33 23.83 -19.77
CA LYS A 195 18.02 23.96 -20.48
C LYS A 195 18.05 23.53 -21.96
N GLU A 196 19.22 23.23 -22.50
CA GLU A 196 19.46 22.82 -23.88
C GLU A 196 19.31 21.31 -24.11
N LEU A 197 19.25 20.48 -23.04
CA LEU A 197 19.22 19.01 -23.18
C LEU A 197 17.82 18.41 -22.98
N GLU A 198 16.97 18.99 -22.13
CA GLU A 198 15.61 18.49 -21.85
C GLU A 198 14.65 19.65 -21.49
N ASP A 199 13.38 19.54 -21.91
CA ASP A 199 12.30 20.52 -21.66
C ASP A 199 11.63 20.27 -20.28
N HIS A 200 12.46 20.06 -19.24
CA HIS A 200 11.99 19.81 -17.88
C HIS A 200 11.97 21.11 -17.06
N ASP A 201 10.81 21.40 -16.46
CA ASP A 201 10.68 22.44 -15.45
C ASP A 201 11.04 21.85 -14.09
N ASP A 202 12.21 22.22 -13.57
CA ASP A 202 12.72 21.76 -12.27
C ASP A 202 11.84 22.16 -11.09
N SER A 203 10.85 23.05 -11.29
CA SER A 203 9.87 23.41 -10.27
C SER A 203 8.69 22.43 -10.16
N GLN A 204 8.60 21.43 -11.05
CA GLN A 204 7.58 20.39 -10.94
C GLN A 204 7.78 19.56 -9.66
N PRO A 205 6.75 19.36 -8.83
CA PRO A 205 6.88 18.59 -7.58
C PRO A 205 7.47 17.19 -7.76
N VAL A 206 7.22 16.53 -8.90
CA VAL A 206 7.77 15.19 -9.22
C VAL A 206 9.29 15.18 -9.43
N VAL A 207 9.86 16.32 -9.81
CA VAL A 207 11.32 16.50 -9.96
C VAL A 207 11.90 16.97 -8.62
N GLU A 208 11.15 17.81 -7.92
CA GLU A 208 11.57 18.41 -6.66
C GLU A 208 11.65 17.42 -5.49
N TRP A 209 10.75 16.44 -5.41
CA TRP A 209 10.71 15.47 -4.30
C TRP A 209 11.26 14.12 -4.73
N SER A 210 12.33 13.65 -4.07
CA SER A 210 13.06 12.44 -4.48
C SER A 210 13.06 11.36 -3.40
N MET A 211 12.89 10.10 -3.84
CA MET A 211 13.03 8.90 -3.00
C MET A 211 14.42 8.25 -3.08
N LYS A 212 15.34 8.74 -3.92
CA LYS A 212 16.56 8.00 -4.30
C LYS A 212 17.42 7.56 -3.11
N GLY A 213 17.52 8.36 -2.06
CA GLY A 213 18.24 8.03 -0.81
C GLY A 213 17.40 7.33 0.26
N MET A 214 16.09 7.26 0.03
CA MET A 214 15.03 6.93 1.00
C MET A 214 14.29 5.63 0.68
N VAL A 215 14.63 4.94 -0.41
CA VAL A 215 14.04 3.64 -0.75
C VAL A 215 14.12 2.67 0.44
N ARG A 216 12.96 2.15 0.85
CA ARG A 216 12.74 1.29 2.02
C ARG A 216 13.20 1.86 3.38
N LYS A 217 13.37 3.18 3.47
CA LYS A 217 13.64 3.89 4.72
C LYS A 217 12.50 4.83 5.03
N LEU A 218 12.24 5.02 6.32
CA LEU A 218 11.21 5.93 6.81
C LEU A 218 11.76 6.77 7.95
N PHE A 219 11.29 8.00 8.08
CA PHE A 219 11.60 8.80 9.25
C PHE A 219 10.87 8.25 10.49
N CYS A 220 11.57 8.25 11.62
CA CYS A 220 11.02 7.80 12.89
C CYS A 220 9.93 8.76 13.37
N LEU A 221 8.71 8.25 13.36
CA LEU A 221 7.50 8.95 13.78
C LEU A 221 6.57 7.98 14.48
N ARG A 222 5.70 8.48 15.34
CA ARG A 222 4.60 7.70 15.91
C ARG A 222 3.33 8.54 15.95
N SER A 223 2.25 7.98 15.46
CA SER A 223 0.95 8.61 15.45
C SER A 223 0.06 8.04 16.55
N THR A 224 -0.61 8.92 17.28
CA THR A 224 -1.70 8.56 18.19
C THR A 224 -3.05 8.44 17.47
N ILE A 225 -3.10 8.89 16.22
CA ILE A 225 -4.29 8.92 15.37
C ILE A 225 -4.57 7.50 14.90
N GLY A 226 -5.79 7.02 15.17
CA GLY A 226 -6.25 5.72 14.67
C GLY A 226 -6.38 5.75 13.15
N SER A 227 -5.77 4.78 12.47
CA SER A 227 -5.84 4.63 11.03
C SER A 227 -6.79 3.50 10.65
N ARG A 228 -7.64 3.76 9.64
CA ARG A 228 -8.48 2.74 9.00
C ARG A 228 -7.85 2.18 7.73
N ALA A 229 -6.73 2.73 7.26
CA ALA A 229 -6.12 2.39 5.97
C ALA A 229 -5.70 0.92 5.81
N TYR A 230 -5.65 0.16 6.91
CA TYR A 230 -5.21 -1.24 6.94
C TYR A 230 -6.32 -2.20 7.42
N HIS A 231 -7.56 -1.73 7.48
CA HIS A 231 -8.71 -2.54 7.87
C HIS A 231 -8.88 -3.78 6.97
N PRO A 232 -9.40 -4.89 7.51
CA PRO A 232 -9.60 -6.11 6.75
C PRO A 232 -10.55 -5.94 5.56
N GLU A 233 -11.53 -5.02 5.59
CA GLU A 233 -12.45 -4.82 4.46
C GLU A 233 -11.76 -4.37 3.16
N HIS A 234 -10.55 -3.81 3.22
CA HIS A 234 -9.81 -3.41 2.01
C HIS A 234 -9.52 -4.57 1.06
N VAL A 235 -9.46 -5.80 1.56
CA VAL A 235 -9.23 -6.99 0.71
C VAL A 235 -10.37 -7.29 -0.27
N ILE A 236 -11.51 -6.62 -0.12
CA ILE A 236 -12.67 -6.74 -1.03
C ILE A 236 -13.14 -5.39 -1.58
N ASP A 237 -12.38 -4.30 -1.37
CA ASP A 237 -12.74 -2.97 -1.89
C ASP A 237 -12.53 -2.83 -3.40
N GLY A 238 -11.79 -3.78 -3.99
CA GLY A 238 -11.62 -3.98 -5.40
C GLY A 238 -10.41 -3.28 -6.02
N TYR A 239 -9.61 -2.54 -5.26
CA TYR A 239 -8.38 -1.95 -5.77
C TYR A 239 -7.21 -2.93 -5.64
N LYS A 240 -6.41 -3.06 -6.71
CA LYS A 240 -5.24 -3.97 -6.76
C LYS A 240 -3.90 -3.26 -6.60
N ARG A 241 -3.93 -1.94 -6.64
CA ARG A 241 -2.77 -1.06 -6.62
C ARG A 241 -3.11 0.11 -5.70
N PRO A 242 -2.10 0.69 -5.02
CA PRO A 242 -2.30 1.90 -4.24
C PRO A 242 -2.95 3.02 -5.08
N TYR A 243 -3.97 3.68 -4.51
CA TYR A 243 -4.74 4.75 -5.16
C TYR A 243 -5.44 5.60 -4.09
N GLY A 244 -4.84 6.69 -3.66
CA GLY A 244 -5.34 7.47 -2.51
C GLY A 244 -5.16 6.76 -1.16
N GLY A 245 -4.43 5.65 -1.13
CA GLY A 245 -4.20 4.83 0.05
C GLY A 245 -3.62 3.47 -0.35
N PRO A 246 -3.29 2.62 0.64
CA PRO A 246 -2.60 1.36 0.38
C PRO A 246 -3.52 0.25 -0.17
N HIS A 247 -4.83 0.28 0.11
CA HIS A 247 -5.81 -0.73 -0.31
C HIS A 247 -5.38 -2.17 -0.01
N MET A 248 -5.14 -2.45 1.26
CA MET A 248 -4.75 -3.78 1.73
C MET A 248 -5.09 -3.95 3.21
N TRP A 249 -5.24 -5.20 3.63
CA TRP A 249 -5.15 -5.56 5.04
C TRP A 249 -3.69 -5.73 5.45
N VAL A 250 -3.33 -5.17 6.60
CA VAL A 250 -2.05 -5.40 7.28
C VAL A 250 -2.36 -5.82 8.71
N SER A 251 -1.81 -6.96 9.16
CA SER A 251 -1.97 -7.41 10.54
C SER A 251 -1.26 -6.47 11.53
N GLU A 252 -1.47 -6.66 12.83
CA GLU A 252 -0.47 -6.20 13.81
C GLU A 252 0.86 -6.96 13.63
N ARG A 253 1.91 -6.48 14.29
CA ARG A 253 3.23 -7.14 14.27
C ARG A 253 3.08 -8.59 14.73
N ILE A 254 3.53 -9.53 13.92
CA ILE A 254 3.39 -10.96 14.17
C ILE A 254 4.28 -11.34 15.35
N ALA A 255 3.67 -11.81 16.44
CA ALA A 255 4.41 -12.38 17.57
C ALA A 255 4.88 -13.81 17.27
N ASP A 256 5.87 -14.29 18.03
CA ASP A 256 6.39 -15.65 17.87
C ASP A 256 5.27 -16.71 17.99
N GLY A 257 5.12 -17.51 16.93
CA GLY A 257 4.12 -18.59 16.85
C GLY A 257 2.71 -18.13 16.49
N GLU A 258 2.46 -16.82 16.40
CA GLU A 258 1.19 -16.28 15.92
C GLU A 258 1.02 -16.54 14.42
N LYS A 259 -0.22 -16.77 14.00
CA LYS A 259 -0.61 -16.95 12.59
C LYS A 259 -1.79 -16.04 12.30
N PRO A 260 -1.53 -14.81 11.79
CA PRO A 260 -2.60 -13.90 11.43
C PRO A 260 -3.56 -14.55 10.46
N TRP A 261 -4.84 -14.24 10.58
CA TRP A 261 -5.86 -14.74 9.67
C TRP A 261 -6.82 -13.65 9.24
N LEU A 262 -7.35 -13.82 8.04
CA LEU A 262 -8.39 -13.02 7.42
C LEU A 262 -9.57 -13.93 7.08
N LYS A 263 -10.79 -13.51 7.40
CA LYS A 263 -12.01 -14.29 7.23
C LYS A 263 -13.04 -13.51 6.42
N LEU A 264 -13.62 -14.16 5.42
CA LEU A 264 -14.81 -13.72 4.69
C LEU A 264 -15.97 -14.58 5.14
N GLU A 265 -17.06 -13.99 5.58
CA GLU A 265 -18.23 -14.67 6.13
C GLU A 265 -19.52 -14.20 5.43
N TRP A 266 -20.37 -15.15 5.04
CA TRP A 266 -21.64 -14.90 4.37
C TRP A 266 -22.82 -15.27 5.28
N GLY A 267 -23.93 -14.53 5.14
CA GLY A 267 -25.18 -14.86 5.83
C GLY A 267 -25.87 -16.11 5.27
N GLU A 268 -25.58 -16.47 4.02
CA GLU A 268 -26.14 -17.63 3.32
C GLU A 268 -25.01 -18.49 2.75
N VAL A 269 -25.26 -19.80 2.61
CA VAL A 269 -24.30 -20.74 2.04
C VAL A 269 -23.95 -20.31 0.61
N GLN A 270 -22.65 -20.15 0.37
CA GLN A 270 -22.10 -19.93 -0.96
C GLN A 270 -21.52 -21.23 -1.49
N THR A 271 -21.54 -21.42 -2.80
CA THR A 271 -20.82 -22.50 -3.47
C THR A 271 -19.57 -21.89 -4.10
N VAL A 272 -18.39 -22.24 -3.59
CA VAL A 272 -17.10 -21.70 -4.02
C VAL A 272 -16.33 -22.77 -4.79
N ARG A 273 -15.81 -22.43 -5.98
CA ARG A 273 -14.97 -23.29 -6.83
C ARG A 273 -13.62 -22.68 -7.13
N GLU A 274 -13.49 -21.35 -7.11
CA GLU A 274 -12.25 -20.67 -7.43
C GLU A 274 -12.00 -19.51 -6.46
N VAL A 275 -10.79 -19.42 -5.90
CA VAL A 275 -10.38 -18.34 -4.99
C VAL A 275 -9.13 -17.68 -5.53
N HIS A 276 -9.15 -16.36 -5.68
CA HIS A 276 -7.97 -15.56 -6.08
C HIS A 276 -7.44 -14.84 -4.87
N LEU A 277 -6.12 -14.89 -4.69
CA LEU A 277 -5.41 -14.15 -3.65
C LEU A 277 -4.39 -13.24 -4.31
N ILE A 278 -4.35 -11.98 -3.88
CA ILE A 278 -3.32 -11.01 -4.24
C ILE A 278 -2.60 -10.62 -2.95
N PHE A 279 -1.32 -10.99 -2.84
CA PHE A 279 -0.45 -10.65 -1.73
C PHE A 279 0.32 -9.36 -2.00
N ASN A 280 0.93 -8.75 -0.98
CA ASN A 280 1.80 -7.61 -1.21
C ASN A 280 3.17 -8.05 -1.75
N ASP A 281 3.54 -7.57 -2.94
CA ASP A 281 4.86 -7.73 -3.55
C ASP A 281 5.61 -6.40 -3.68
N ASP A 282 5.21 -5.38 -2.93
CA ASP A 282 5.76 -4.03 -2.92
C ASP A 282 5.91 -3.44 -4.34
N VAL A 283 4.80 -2.96 -4.89
CA VAL A 283 4.76 -2.36 -6.23
C VAL A 283 5.54 -1.07 -6.38
N ASN A 284 6.07 -0.52 -5.28
CA ASN A 284 6.94 0.64 -5.30
C ASN A 284 8.42 0.24 -5.46
N GLU A 285 8.79 -1.00 -5.17
CA GLU A 285 10.18 -1.47 -5.27
C GLU A 285 10.67 -1.41 -6.73
N ASP A 286 11.77 -0.71 -6.95
CA ASP A 286 12.40 -0.62 -8.27
C ASP A 286 13.20 -1.90 -8.56
N LEU A 287 12.61 -2.79 -9.36
CA LEU A 287 13.25 -4.02 -9.81
C LEU A 287 13.87 -3.82 -11.20
N ILE A 288 15.20 -3.70 -11.24
CA ILE A 288 15.95 -3.52 -12.49
C ILE A 288 16.73 -4.78 -12.89
N ASN A 289 16.46 -5.28 -14.10
CA ASN A 289 17.19 -6.42 -14.69
C ASN A 289 18.46 -6.00 -15.45
N LEU A 290 18.74 -4.71 -15.57
CA LEU A 290 19.91 -4.14 -16.25
C LEU A 290 21.14 -3.96 -15.33
N HIS A 291 21.12 -4.54 -14.12
CA HIS A 291 22.24 -4.52 -13.15
C HIS A 291 22.72 -3.12 -12.69
N HIS A 292 21.93 -2.06 -12.83
CA HIS A 292 22.29 -0.72 -12.31
C HIS A 292 22.49 -0.74 -10.79
N HIS A 293 21.66 -1.51 -10.07
CA HIS A 293 21.81 -1.79 -8.64
C HIS A 293 21.29 -3.21 -8.34
N ARG A 294 21.59 -3.72 -7.14
CA ARG A 294 21.13 -5.03 -6.68
C ARG A 294 20.15 -4.85 -5.53
N THR A 295 18.96 -5.43 -5.67
CA THR A 295 17.98 -5.53 -4.59
C THR A 295 18.55 -6.39 -3.45
N PRO A 296 18.44 -5.97 -2.18
CA PRO A 296 19.12 -6.66 -1.06
C PRO A 296 18.49 -8.00 -0.66
N PHE A 297 17.34 -8.34 -1.24
CA PHE A 297 16.61 -9.59 -1.00
C PHE A 297 16.28 -10.29 -2.32
N GLU A 298 16.20 -11.62 -2.28
CA GLU A 298 15.84 -12.44 -3.45
C GLU A 298 14.32 -12.54 -3.69
N ILE A 299 13.54 -12.31 -2.64
CA ILE A 299 12.08 -12.30 -2.65
C ILE A 299 11.67 -11.08 -1.82
N ILE A 300 10.65 -10.35 -2.29
CA ILE A 300 10.08 -9.21 -1.58
C ILE A 300 9.69 -9.65 -0.14
N PRO A 301 10.23 -9.01 0.91
CA PRO A 301 9.99 -9.41 2.30
C PRO A 301 8.51 -9.46 2.70
N GLU A 302 7.71 -8.53 2.19
CA GLU A 302 6.27 -8.37 2.42
C GLU A 302 5.43 -9.51 1.82
N LEU A 303 5.99 -10.23 0.84
CA LEU A 303 5.25 -11.30 0.18
C LEU A 303 4.99 -12.45 1.16
N VAL A 304 3.71 -12.81 1.32
CA VAL A 304 3.30 -14.00 2.06
C VAL A 304 3.94 -15.24 1.43
N ARG A 305 4.72 -15.97 2.24
CA ARG A 305 5.48 -17.16 1.83
C ARG A 305 4.70 -18.45 2.05
N ALA A 306 4.12 -18.61 3.24
CA ALA A 306 3.38 -19.80 3.60
C ALA A 306 2.00 -19.43 4.13
N TYR A 307 0.98 -20.11 3.64
CA TYR A 307 -0.41 -19.86 4.01
C TYR A 307 -1.27 -21.09 3.79
N ARG A 308 -2.44 -21.08 4.43
CA ARG A 308 -3.52 -22.04 4.18
C ARG A 308 -4.81 -21.31 3.89
N LEU A 309 -5.56 -21.83 2.93
CA LEU A 309 -6.93 -21.43 2.64
C LEU A 309 -7.86 -22.48 3.21
N GLU A 310 -8.82 -22.06 4.02
CA GLU A 310 -9.75 -22.91 4.73
C GLU A 310 -11.19 -22.47 4.44
N ALA A 311 -12.14 -23.41 4.49
CA ALA A 311 -13.57 -23.15 4.42
C ALA A 311 -14.26 -23.69 5.68
N LEU A 312 -15.33 -23.02 6.10
CA LEU A 312 -16.20 -23.51 7.16
C LEU A 312 -17.30 -24.37 6.53
N ASP A 313 -17.28 -25.67 6.83
CA ASP A 313 -18.27 -26.63 6.32
C ASP A 313 -19.62 -26.52 7.06
N SER A 314 -20.60 -27.33 6.61
CA SER A 314 -21.95 -27.37 7.20
C SER A 314 -21.99 -27.90 8.64
N GLU A 315 -20.94 -28.58 9.09
CA GLU A 315 -20.81 -29.09 10.46
C GLU A 315 -20.13 -28.07 11.39
N GLY A 316 -19.75 -26.90 10.87
CA GLY A 316 -19.05 -25.86 11.61
C GLY A 316 -17.56 -26.15 11.81
N LYS A 317 -16.98 -27.05 11.00
CA LYS A 317 -15.56 -27.38 11.04
C LYS A 317 -14.81 -26.69 9.92
N TRP A 318 -13.60 -26.24 10.24
CA TRP A 318 -12.67 -25.69 9.25
C TRP A 318 -12.00 -26.83 8.49
N ILE A 319 -12.19 -26.85 7.17
CA ILE A 319 -11.51 -27.76 6.24
C ILE A 319 -10.50 -26.98 5.41
N THR A 320 -9.32 -27.57 5.18
CA THR A 320 -8.29 -26.93 4.34
C THR A 320 -8.59 -27.18 2.87
N LEU A 321 -8.75 -26.10 2.11
CA LEU A 321 -8.95 -26.11 0.66
C LEU A 321 -7.63 -26.13 -0.11
N ALA A 322 -6.64 -25.37 0.36
CA ALA A 322 -5.32 -25.29 -0.25
C ALA A 322 -4.26 -24.93 0.80
N SER A 323 -3.02 -25.31 0.55
CA SER A 323 -1.85 -24.92 1.35
C SER A 323 -0.67 -24.63 0.42
N GLU A 324 0.10 -23.59 0.75
CA GLU A 324 1.33 -23.24 0.06
C GLU A 324 2.40 -22.96 1.12
N ALA A 325 3.61 -23.46 0.91
CA ALA A 325 4.70 -23.39 1.89
C ALA A 325 5.85 -22.47 1.45
N SER A 326 5.95 -22.16 0.16
CA SER A 326 7.03 -21.37 -0.45
C SER A 326 6.53 -20.55 -1.65
N ASN A 327 5.46 -19.79 -1.44
CA ASN A 327 4.94 -18.84 -2.41
C ASN A 327 5.99 -17.82 -2.83
N ARG A 328 6.08 -17.59 -4.15
CA ARG A 328 6.92 -16.56 -4.78
C ARG A 328 6.12 -15.71 -5.77
N ARG A 329 4.79 -15.76 -5.70
CA ARG A 329 3.88 -15.08 -6.63
C ARG A 329 2.97 -14.15 -5.85
N ARG A 330 2.85 -12.92 -6.32
CA ARG A 330 1.83 -11.97 -5.86
C ARG A 330 0.43 -12.57 -5.99
N ARG A 331 0.09 -13.03 -7.19
CA ARG A 331 -1.21 -13.57 -7.52
C ARG A 331 -1.18 -15.09 -7.48
N THR A 332 -2.11 -15.66 -6.73
CA THR A 332 -2.40 -17.10 -6.74
C THR A 332 -3.87 -17.33 -7.02
N VAL A 333 -4.17 -18.38 -7.78
CA VAL A 333 -5.54 -18.80 -8.11
C VAL A 333 -5.67 -20.25 -7.71
N HIS A 334 -6.53 -20.51 -6.75
CA HIS A 334 -6.87 -21.85 -6.29
C HIS A 334 -8.16 -22.29 -6.95
N ARG A 335 -8.09 -23.29 -7.82
CA ARG A 335 -9.25 -23.94 -8.41
C ARG A 335 -9.49 -25.24 -7.68
N LEU A 336 -10.65 -25.35 -7.05
CA LEU A 336 -11.07 -26.55 -6.33
C LEU A 336 -11.53 -27.60 -7.34
N GLU A 337 -11.25 -28.87 -7.05
CA GLU A 337 -11.66 -29.99 -7.91
C GLU A 337 -13.19 -30.04 -8.03
N GLU A 338 -13.86 -29.90 -6.89
CA GLU A 338 -15.32 -29.80 -6.79
C GLU A 338 -15.72 -28.49 -6.09
N PRO A 339 -16.88 -27.90 -6.46
CA PRO A 339 -17.40 -26.75 -5.74
C PRO A 339 -17.71 -27.08 -4.28
N VAL A 340 -17.28 -26.22 -3.36
CA VAL A 340 -17.42 -26.40 -1.92
C VAL A 340 -18.52 -25.48 -1.38
N PRO A 341 -19.60 -26.03 -0.80
CA PRO A 341 -20.57 -25.24 -0.05
C PRO A 341 -19.98 -24.79 1.29
N CYS A 342 -19.96 -23.48 1.55
CA CYS A 342 -19.46 -22.93 2.81
C CYS A 342 -20.13 -21.62 3.19
N THR A 343 -20.11 -21.27 4.48
CA THR A 343 -20.56 -19.96 4.99
C THR A 343 -19.39 -19.03 5.33
N ALA A 344 -18.15 -19.53 5.29
CA ALA A 344 -16.97 -18.71 5.47
C ALA A 344 -15.74 -19.28 4.76
N LEU A 345 -14.86 -18.38 4.31
CA LEU A 345 -13.49 -18.66 3.90
C LEU A 345 -12.53 -18.01 4.90
N ARG A 346 -11.41 -18.66 5.18
CA ARG A 346 -10.34 -18.12 6.01
C ARG A 346 -8.98 -18.32 5.35
N LEU A 347 -8.24 -17.23 5.18
CA LEU A 347 -6.83 -17.25 4.83
C LEU A 347 -6.02 -17.15 6.13
N VAL A 348 -5.19 -18.15 6.39
CA VAL A 348 -4.25 -18.16 7.52
C VAL A 348 -2.85 -17.93 6.98
N VAL A 349 -2.21 -16.83 7.36
CA VAL A 349 -0.82 -16.52 7.01
C VAL A 349 0.09 -17.18 8.02
N GLU A 350 0.90 -18.13 7.56
CA GLU A 350 1.81 -18.88 8.42
C GLU A 350 3.21 -18.27 8.48
N ARG A 351 3.70 -17.72 7.36
CA ARG A 351 5.01 -17.04 7.27
C ARG A 351 5.04 -16.03 6.12
N THR A 352 5.80 -14.96 6.29
CA THR A 352 6.22 -14.03 5.22
C THR A 352 7.62 -14.37 4.72
N ASN A 353 8.13 -13.62 3.74
CA ASN A 353 9.52 -13.73 3.28
C ASN A 353 10.49 -12.82 4.06
N GLY A 354 10.01 -12.06 5.03
CA GLY A 354 10.83 -11.19 5.89
C GLY A 354 10.09 -10.04 6.56
N SER A 355 8.85 -9.73 6.16
CA SER A 355 8.03 -8.72 6.85
C SER A 355 7.58 -9.22 8.22
N ASP A 356 7.56 -8.29 9.18
CA ASP A 356 7.03 -8.47 10.53
C ASP A 356 5.48 -8.47 10.55
N TYR A 357 4.82 -8.33 9.38
CA TYR A 357 3.37 -8.21 9.22
C TYR A 357 2.83 -9.15 8.14
N ALA A 358 1.57 -9.56 8.26
CA ALA A 358 0.84 -10.23 7.18
C ALA A 358 0.11 -9.20 6.32
N GLU A 359 0.34 -9.24 5.01
CA GLU A 359 -0.13 -8.20 4.08
C GLU A 359 -0.86 -8.82 2.89
N VAL A 360 -2.15 -8.50 2.74
CA VAL A 360 -3.02 -9.06 1.70
C VAL A 360 -3.78 -7.92 1.02
N ILE A 361 -3.69 -7.86 -0.30
CA ILE A 361 -4.31 -6.81 -1.11
C ILE A 361 -5.74 -7.18 -1.49
N GLU A 362 -5.97 -8.40 -1.95
CA GLU A 362 -7.29 -8.78 -2.45
C GLU A 362 -7.59 -10.27 -2.23
N VAL A 363 -8.85 -10.56 -1.89
CA VAL A 363 -9.43 -11.91 -1.93
C VAL A 363 -10.67 -11.87 -2.82
N ARG A 364 -10.71 -12.74 -3.83
CA ARG A 364 -11.91 -12.97 -4.65
C ARG A 364 -12.37 -14.41 -4.52
N ALA A 365 -13.67 -14.64 -4.59
CA ALA A 365 -14.26 -15.98 -4.55
C ALA A 365 -15.31 -16.12 -5.65
N TYR A 366 -15.27 -17.22 -6.38
CA TYR A 366 -16.15 -17.53 -7.50
C TYR A 366 -16.70 -18.95 -7.35
N GLY A 367 -17.92 -19.17 -7.86
CA GLY A 367 -18.60 -20.48 -7.84
C GLY A 367 -18.25 -21.42 -8.98
#